data_AF-A0A2Z6RR93-F1
#
_entry.id   AF-A0A2Z6RR93-F1
#
_cell.length_a   1.000
_cell.length_b   1.000
_cell.length_c   1.000
_cell.angle_alpha   90.00
_cell.angle_beta   90.00
_cell.angle_gamma   90.00
#
_symmetry.space_group_name_H-M   'P 1'
#
loop_
_entity.id
_entity.type
_entity.pdbx_description
1 polymer ?
#
loop_
_entity_poly.entity_id
_entity_poly.type
_entity_poly.pdbx_seq_one_letter_code
_entity_poly.pdbx_strand_id
1 'polypeptide(L)'
;MENKLKCTNSWIYRFKKRNGIQKIKLLGEAKSAPVENLLEERARLHILLAKYDKEDIYNADETGLFFRMELNQTLGTSSASGYKMDKNQISILFCTNATGNHKFQPLVIGKSSNSRCFKNFNKSALSVTYRTNSKVWMHSDIFLEWLNHLDYYFCILN
;
A
#
# COMPACT_ATOMS: atom_id res chain seq x y z
N MET A 1 40.98 -8.27 30.62
CA MET A 1 39.58 -8.64 30.95
C MET A 1 38.69 -7.50 30.51
N GLU A 2 37.97 -7.66 29.40
CA GLU A 2 37.04 -6.63 28.91
C GLU A 2 35.72 -6.71 29.69
N ASN A 3 35.42 -5.67 30.48
CA ASN A 3 34.15 -5.54 31.19
C ASN A 3 33.03 -5.21 30.20
N LYS A 4 32.37 -6.25 29.69
CA LYS A 4 31.19 -6.11 28.82
C LYS A 4 30.01 -5.64 29.67
N LEU A 5 29.71 -4.34 29.59
CA LEU A 5 28.56 -3.71 30.25
C LEU A 5 27.26 -4.45 29.89
N LYS A 6 26.68 -5.14 30.88
CA LYS A 6 25.44 -5.91 30.75
C LYS A 6 24.26 -5.01 31.09
N CYS A 7 23.88 -4.15 30.15
CA CYS A 7 22.70 -3.29 30.33
C CYS A 7 21.42 -4.10 30.12
N THR A 8 20.53 -4.06 31.11
CA THR A 8 19.17 -4.62 30.98
C THR A 8 18.31 -3.72 30.10
N ASN A 9 17.32 -4.29 29.39
CA ASN A 9 16.35 -3.52 28.58
C ASN A 9 15.69 -2.37 29.38
N SER A 10 15.61 -2.51 30.70
CA SER A 10 15.13 -1.52 31.66
C SER A 10 15.95 -0.23 31.67
N TRP A 11 17.27 -0.28 31.47
CA TRP A 11 18.11 0.92 31.41
C TRP A 11 17.82 1.74 30.15
N ILE A 12 17.75 1.07 28.99
CA ILE A 12 17.42 1.71 27.71
C ILE A 12 16.02 2.35 27.77
N TYR A 13 15.05 1.66 28.35
CA TYR A 13 13.69 2.19 28.54
C TYR A 13 13.69 3.46 29.40
N ARG A 14 14.34 3.43 30.57
CA ARG A 14 14.42 4.59 31.48
C ARG A 14 15.17 5.76 30.87
N PHE A 15 16.25 5.50 30.13
CA PHE A 15 17.03 6.51 29.41
C PHE A 15 16.18 7.21 28.33
N LYS A 16 15.46 6.45 27.50
CA LYS A 16 14.56 7.01 26.49
C LYS A 16 13.48 7.88 27.12
N LYS A 17 12.85 7.39 28.19
CA LYS A 17 11.79 8.12 28.92
C LYS A 17 12.30 9.42 29.54
N ARG A 18 13.45 9.41 30.22
CA ARG A 18 14.04 10.60 30.87
C ARG A 18 14.42 11.70 29.87
N ASN A 19 14.84 11.31 28.67
CA ASN A 19 15.27 12.26 27.63
C ASN A 19 14.20 12.53 26.57
N GLY A 20 12.95 12.08 26.79
CA GLY A 20 11.85 12.30 25.85
C GLY A 20 12.01 11.62 24.48
N ILE A 21 12.90 10.62 24.36
CA ILE A 21 13.17 9.92 23.09
C ILE A 21 12.05 8.93 22.83
N GLN A 22 11.19 9.26 21.88
CA GLN A 22 10.05 8.44 21.48
C GLN A 22 10.14 8.04 20.01
N LYS A 23 9.65 6.84 19.68
CA LYS A 23 9.48 6.43 18.28
C LYS A 23 8.22 7.12 17.75
N ILE A 24 8.40 8.21 17.03
CA ILE A 24 7.30 8.93 16.37
C ILE A 24 7.12 8.32 14.98
N LYS A 25 5.95 7.74 14.71
CA LYS A 25 5.56 7.32 13.36
C LYS A 25 4.94 8.53 12.67
N LEU A 26 5.69 9.17 11.77
CA LEU A 26 5.16 10.26 10.94
C LEU A 26 4.14 9.66 9.96
N LEU A 27 2.86 10.01 10.14
CA LEU A 27 1.78 9.67 9.22
C LEU A 27 1.70 10.79 8.18
N GLY A 28 1.92 10.45 6.91
CA GLY A 28 2.10 11.43 5.82
C GLY A 28 0.86 12.28 5.49
N GLU A 29 -0.35 11.80 5.83
CA GLU A 29 -1.61 12.40 5.36
C GLU A 29 -2.57 12.81 6.48
N ALA A 30 -2.11 12.90 7.73
CA ALA A 30 -2.98 13.19 8.88
C ALA A 30 -3.68 14.58 8.82
N LYS A 31 -3.35 15.43 7.84
CA LYS A 31 -3.85 16.81 7.71
C LYS A 31 -4.83 17.05 6.54
N SER A 32 -5.09 16.05 5.70
CA SER A 32 -5.87 16.27 4.46
C SER A 32 -7.36 15.92 4.58
N ALA A 33 -7.78 15.25 5.66
CA ALA A 33 -9.17 14.83 5.83
C ALA A 33 -9.96 15.87 6.66
N PRO A 34 -11.12 16.35 6.18
CA PRO A 34 -11.97 17.26 6.94
C PRO A 34 -12.67 16.50 8.08
N VAL A 35 -12.07 16.52 9.27
CA VAL A 35 -12.51 15.71 10.42
C VAL A 35 -13.93 16.07 10.88
N GLU A 36 -14.34 17.33 10.69
CA GLU A 36 -15.60 17.87 11.20
C GLU A 36 -16.84 17.15 10.62
N ASN A 37 -16.83 16.81 9.33
CA ASN A 37 -17.99 16.19 8.65
C ASN A 37 -17.87 14.67 8.51
N LEU A 38 -16.80 14.05 9.02
CA LEU A 38 -16.54 12.61 8.81
C LEU A 38 -17.65 11.72 9.38
N LEU A 39 -18.24 12.10 10.51
CA LEU A 39 -19.26 11.27 11.17
C LEU A 39 -20.57 11.28 10.38
N GLU A 40 -20.99 12.44 9.90
CA GLU A 40 -22.21 12.60 9.10
C GLU A 40 -22.09 11.89 7.74
N GLU A 41 -20.97 12.07 7.04
CA GLU A 41 -20.73 11.40 5.76
C GLU A 41 -20.61 9.88 5.92
N ARG A 42 -20.01 9.39 7.01
CA ARG A 42 -20.01 7.95 7.31
C ARG A 42 -21.43 7.43 7.54
N ALA A 43 -22.26 8.13 8.30
CA ALA A 43 -23.64 7.74 8.54
C ALA A 43 -24.42 7.69 7.21
N ARG A 44 -24.25 8.71 6.36
CA ARG A 44 -24.85 8.76 5.02
C ARG A 44 -24.41 7.58 4.15
N LEU A 45 -23.12 7.27 4.10
CA LEU A 45 -22.58 6.13 3.36
C LEU A 45 -23.13 4.81 3.90
N HIS A 46 -23.23 4.63 5.22
CA HIS A 46 -23.83 3.43 5.80
C HIS A 46 -25.29 3.25 5.39
N ILE A 47 -26.09 4.32 5.37
CA ILE A 47 -27.50 4.27 4.92
C ILE A 47 -27.58 3.90 3.44
N LEU A 48 -26.69 4.44 2.60
CA LEU A 48 -26.65 4.11 1.18
C LEU A 48 -26.26 2.64 0.95
N LEU A 49 -25.21 2.17 1.63
CA LEU A 49 -24.71 0.81 1.52
C LEU A 49 -25.67 -0.22 2.10
N ALA A 50 -26.49 0.13 3.09
CA ALA A 50 -27.48 -0.77 3.69
C ALA A 50 -28.59 -1.23 2.70
N LYS A 51 -28.67 -0.63 1.52
CA LYS A 51 -29.59 -1.04 0.44
C LYS A 51 -29.08 -2.23 -0.37
N TYR A 52 -27.81 -2.61 -0.19
CA TYR A 52 -27.13 -3.65 -0.94
C TYR A 52 -26.66 -4.76 0.00
N ASP A 53 -26.63 -5.99 -0.50
CA ASP A 53 -26.01 -7.07 0.24
C ASP A 53 -24.50 -6.86 0.35
N LYS A 54 -23.90 -7.36 1.44
CA LYS A 54 -22.45 -7.22 1.66
C LYS A 54 -21.61 -7.87 0.55
N GLU A 55 -22.18 -8.83 -0.16
CA GLU A 55 -21.52 -9.50 -1.27
C GLU A 55 -21.44 -8.63 -2.54
N ASP A 56 -22.31 -7.62 -2.64
CA ASP A 56 -22.40 -6.68 -3.77
C ASP A 56 -21.71 -5.34 -3.50
N ILE A 57 -21.21 -5.13 -2.28
CA ILE A 57 -20.45 -3.93 -1.91
C ILE A 57 -18.97 -4.20 -2.15
N TYR A 58 -18.41 -3.60 -3.20
CA TYR A 58 -16.98 -3.70 -3.52
C TYR A 58 -16.20 -2.47 -3.10
N ASN A 59 -14.97 -2.69 -2.65
CA ASN A 59 -13.97 -1.64 -2.50
C ASN A 59 -12.74 -1.97 -3.33
N ALA A 60 -12.19 -0.96 -3.98
CA ALA A 60 -10.94 -1.06 -4.72
C ALA A 60 -9.97 0.02 -4.27
N ASP A 61 -8.71 -0.35 -4.03
CA ASP A 61 -7.69 0.58 -3.56
C ASP A 61 -6.31 0.25 -4.13
N GLU A 62 -5.53 1.30 -4.40
CA GLU A 62 -4.19 1.21 -4.99
C GLU A 62 -3.13 1.28 -3.89
N THR A 63 -2.19 0.34 -3.91
CA THR A 63 -1.01 0.37 -3.04
C THR A 63 0.28 0.33 -3.85
N GLY A 64 1.26 1.14 -3.42
CA GLY A 64 2.62 1.08 -3.92
C GLY A 64 3.44 0.01 -3.19
N LEU A 65 4.00 -0.95 -3.93
CA LEU A 65 4.96 -1.94 -3.41
C LEU A 65 6.39 -1.52 -3.75
N PHE A 66 7.15 -1.13 -2.73
CA PHE A 66 8.56 -0.76 -2.86
C PHE A 66 9.48 -1.95 -2.60
N PHE A 67 9.67 -2.79 -3.62
CA PHE A 67 10.41 -4.06 -3.50
C PHE A 67 11.93 -3.91 -3.35
N ARG A 68 12.48 -2.70 -3.52
CA ARG A 68 13.91 -2.38 -3.31
C ARG A 68 14.18 -1.41 -2.18
N MET A 69 13.15 -1.04 -1.41
CA MET A 69 13.31 -0.07 -0.34
C MET A 69 14.07 -0.71 0.84
N GLU A 70 15.22 -0.12 1.15
CA GLU A 70 16.01 -0.48 2.32
C GLU A 70 15.47 0.19 3.60
N LEU A 71 15.87 -0.34 4.76
CA LEU A 71 15.51 0.23 6.06
C LEU A 71 16.02 1.68 6.18
N ASN A 72 15.11 2.62 6.46
CA ASN A 72 15.44 4.04 6.70
C ASN A 72 16.02 4.32 8.08
N GLN A 73 16.61 3.32 8.74
CA GLN A 73 17.09 3.44 10.11
C GLN A 73 18.39 2.68 10.23
N THR A 74 19.45 3.39 10.62
CA THR A 74 20.74 2.81 10.97
C THR A 74 21.12 3.25 12.39
N LEU A 75 21.87 2.42 13.10
CA LEU A 75 22.45 2.77 14.40
C LEU A 75 23.79 3.46 14.14
N GLY A 76 23.93 4.71 14.57
CA GLY A 76 25.14 5.51 14.39
C GLY A 76 25.64 6.11 15.70
N THR A 77 26.95 6.08 15.91
CA THR A 77 27.65 6.76 17.02
C THR A 77 28.14 8.17 16.63
N SER A 78 27.98 8.54 15.36
CA SER A 78 28.31 9.85 14.80
C SER A 78 27.35 10.15 13.64
N SER A 79 27.35 11.41 13.16
CA SER A 79 26.58 11.81 11.98
C SER A 79 27.04 11.02 10.75
N ALA A 80 26.15 10.18 10.22
CA ALA A 80 26.35 9.48 8.96
C ALA A 80 25.68 10.26 7.82
N SER A 81 26.33 10.34 6.65
CA SER A 81 25.72 10.89 5.45
C SER A 81 24.52 10.03 5.03
N GLY A 82 23.37 10.65 4.80
CA GLY A 82 22.20 9.94 4.29
C GLY A 82 22.47 9.33 2.91
N TYR A 83 21.95 8.14 2.65
CA TYR A 83 21.98 7.50 1.33
C TYR A 83 20.66 7.74 0.58
N LYS A 84 20.73 7.88 -0.75
CA LYS A 84 19.54 8.06 -1.60
C LYS A 84 18.85 6.71 -1.78
N MET A 85 17.66 6.58 -1.19
CA MET A 85 16.88 5.35 -1.27
C MET A 85 16.49 4.96 -2.69
N ASP A 86 16.58 3.67 -2.99
CA ASP A 86 15.93 3.10 -4.15
C ASP A 86 14.41 3.09 -3.93
N LYS A 87 13.71 4.00 -4.61
CA LYS A 87 12.26 4.13 -4.60
C LYS A 87 11.61 3.39 -5.77
N ASN A 88 12.27 2.37 -6.32
CA ASN A 88 11.65 1.51 -7.31
C ASN A 88 10.41 0.84 -6.71
N GLN A 89 9.25 1.19 -7.27
CA GLN A 89 7.95 0.69 -6.88
C GLN A 89 7.26 -0.03 -8.04
N ILE A 90 6.24 -0.81 -7.71
CA ILE A 90 5.13 -1.16 -8.58
C ILE A 90 3.83 -0.70 -7.93
N SER A 91 2.84 -0.34 -8.72
CA SER A 91 1.50 -0.05 -8.20
C SER A 91 0.63 -1.29 -8.35
N ILE A 92 -0.17 -1.58 -7.33
CA ILE A 92 -1.08 -2.72 -7.34
C ILE A 92 -2.46 -2.23 -6.92
N LEU A 93 -3.45 -2.42 -7.79
CA LEU A 93 -4.86 -2.22 -7.47
C LEU A 93 -5.47 -3.55 -7.03
N PHE A 94 -6.04 -3.55 -5.83
CA PHE A 94 -6.82 -4.67 -5.30
C PHE A 94 -8.30 -4.29 -5.30
N CYS A 95 -9.17 -5.28 -5.52
CA CYS A 95 -10.61 -5.10 -5.38
C CYS A 95 -11.25 -6.37 -4.80
N THR A 96 -12.11 -6.18 -3.80
CA THR A 96 -12.81 -7.27 -3.10
C THR A 96 -14.16 -6.81 -2.58
N ASN A 97 -15.09 -7.73 -2.41
CA ASN A 97 -16.36 -7.43 -1.77
C ASN A 97 -16.22 -7.25 -0.24
N ALA A 98 -17.24 -6.70 0.40
CA ALA A 98 -17.20 -6.37 1.82
C ALA A 98 -17.11 -7.60 2.73
N THR A 99 -17.49 -8.79 2.24
CA THR A 99 -17.27 -10.07 2.95
C THR A 99 -15.86 -10.62 2.77
N GLY A 100 -15.14 -10.21 1.73
CA GLY A 100 -13.81 -10.69 1.38
C GLY A 100 -13.79 -12.06 0.68
N ASN A 101 -14.96 -12.63 0.40
CA ASN A 101 -15.09 -13.95 -0.23
C ASN A 101 -14.89 -13.88 -1.76
N HIS A 102 -15.20 -12.75 -2.38
CA HIS A 102 -14.90 -12.50 -3.79
C HIS A 102 -13.78 -11.47 -3.94
N LYS A 103 -12.76 -11.83 -4.71
CA LYS A 103 -11.56 -11.02 -4.97
C LYS A 103 -11.28 -11.00 -6.46
N PHE A 104 -11.19 -9.80 -7.02
CA PHE A 104 -10.78 -9.66 -8.41
C PHE A 104 -9.28 -9.90 -8.56
N GLN A 105 -8.91 -10.32 -9.78
CA GLN A 105 -7.52 -10.46 -10.17
C GLN A 105 -6.79 -9.12 -9.98
N PRO A 106 -5.66 -9.07 -9.23
CA PRO A 106 -4.95 -7.82 -9.01
C PRO A 106 -4.44 -7.21 -10.32
N LEU A 107 -4.57 -5.90 -10.44
CA LEU A 107 -3.99 -5.13 -11.53
C LEU A 107 -2.64 -4.57 -11.08
N VAL A 108 -1.57 -5.01 -11.73
CA VAL A 108 -0.19 -4.60 -11.45
C VAL A 108 0.28 -3.64 -12.54
N ILE A 109 0.72 -2.46 -12.12
CA ILE A 109 1.30 -1.44 -13.00
C ILE A 109 2.80 -1.37 -12.72
N GLY A 110 3.59 -1.73 -13.72
CA GLY A 110 5.05 -1.61 -13.67
C GLY A 110 5.61 -0.58 -14.64
N LYS A 111 6.92 -0.38 -14.58
CA LYS A 111 7.61 0.64 -15.40
C LYS A 111 7.75 0.28 -16.87
N SER A 112 7.93 -1.01 -17.18
CA SER A 112 8.26 -1.48 -18.52
C SER A 112 7.49 -2.75 -18.84
N SER A 113 6.99 -2.84 -20.08
CA SER A 113 6.28 -4.02 -20.57
C SER A 113 7.14 -5.27 -20.48
N ASN A 114 8.39 -5.19 -20.93
CA ASN A 114 9.32 -6.32 -20.94
C ASN A 114 10.54 -6.00 -20.09
N SER A 115 10.33 -5.96 -18.78
CA SER A 115 11.44 -5.91 -17.84
C SER A 115 12.31 -7.18 -17.97
N ARG A 116 13.58 -7.07 -17.55
CA ARG A 116 14.52 -8.21 -17.58
C ARG A 116 14.02 -9.42 -16.78
N CYS A 117 13.19 -9.22 -15.74
CA CYS A 117 12.64 -10.33 -14.97
C CYS A 117 11.54 -11.11 -15.71
N PHE A 118 10.98 -10.58 -16.80
CA PHE A 118 10.06 -11.31 -17.66
C PHE A 118 10.76 -12.06 -18.81
N LYS A 119 12.09 -11.98 -18.91
CA LYS A 119 12.83 -12.73 -19.93
C LYS A 119 12.63 -14.22 -19.68
N ASN A 120 12.17 -14.95 -20.70
CA ASN A 120 11.87 -16.39 -20.64
C ASN A 120 10.76 -16.76 -19.63
N PHE A 121 9.92 -15.80 -19.25
CA PHE A 121 8.83 -16.04 -18.31
C PHE A 121 7.48 -15.93 -19.03
N ASN A 122 6.60 -16.91 -18.82
CA ASN A 122 5.26 -16.87 -19.37
C ASN A 122 4.36 -15.92 -18.55
N LYS A 123 4.12 -14.72 -19.06
CA LYS A 123 3.26 -13.73 -18.41
C LYS A 123 1.81 -14.17 -18.25
N SER A 124 1.29 -15.02 -19.16
CA SER A 124 -0.08 -15.52 -19.04
C SER A 124 -0.26 -16.52 -17.89
N ALA A 125 0.84 -17.07 -17.36
CA ALA A 125 0.81 -17.89 -16.16
C ALA A 125 0.64 -17.06 -14.87
N LEU A 126 0.71 -15.73 -14.94
CA LEU A 126 0.46 -14.87 -13.79
C LEU A 126 -1.03 -14.71 -13.57
N SER A 127 -1.47 -14.95 -12.34
CA SER A 127 -2.80 -14.58 -11.86
C SER A 127 -2.89 -13.08 -11.55
N VAL A 128 -2.29 -12.22 -12.39
CA VAL A 128 -2.42 -10.76 -12.32
C VAL A 128 -2.57 -10.15 -13.71
N THR A 129 -3.31 -9.04 -13.80
CA THR A 129 -3.35 -8.24 -15.02
C THR A 129 -2.17 -7.28 -14.98
N TYR A 130 -1.27 -7.34 -15.97
CA TYR A 130 -0.09 -6.47 -16.00
C TYR A 130 -0.29 -5.32 -16.99
N ARG A 131 -0.10 -4.09 -16.52
CA ARG A 131 -0.08 -2.86 -17.32
C ARG A 131 1.19 -2.08 -17.05
N THR A 132 1.48 -1.11 -17.91
CA THR A 132 2.75 -0.41 -17.86
C THR A 132 2.57 1.08 -17.91
N ASN A 133 3.23 1.79 -17.01
CA ASN A 133 3.32 3.23 -17.01
C ASN A 133 4.75 3.62 -16.61
N SER A 134 5.38 4.52 -17.36
CA SER A 134 6.75 4.99 -17.08
C SER A 134 6.89 5.60 -15.68
N LYS A 135 5.81 6.17 -15.14
CA LYS A 135 5.74 6.72 -13.79
C LYS A 135 5.41 5.67 -12.73
N VAL A 136 4.82 4.53 -13.10
CA VAL A 136 4.36 3.49 -12.18
C VAL A 136 3.27 4.00 -11.22
N TRP A 137 2.30 4.69 -11.78
CA TRP A 137 1.08 5.15 -11.08
C TRP A 137 -0.12 4.72 -11.90
N MET A 138 -1.28 4.62 -11.26
CA MET A 138 -2.56 4.55 -11.97
C MET A 138 -2.70 5.76 -12.91
N HIS A 139 -2.97 5.48 -14.17
CA HIS A 139 -3.33 6.49 -15.16
C HIS A 139 -4.78 6.26 -15.57
N SER A 140 -5.48 7.32 -15.98
CA SER A 140 -6.93 7.27 -16.18
C SER A 140 -7.39 6.27 -17.23
N ASP A 141 -6.57 6.03 -18.26
CA ASP A 141 -6.81 5.01 -19.30
C ASP A 141 -6.76 3.58 -18.74
N ILE A 142 -5.74 3.27 -17.93
CA ILE A 142 -5.59 1.98 -17.25
C ILE A 142 -6.76 1.76 -16.27
N PHE A 143 -7.14 2.80 -15.53
CA PHE A 143 -8.28 2.73 -14.61
C PHE A 143 -9.59 2.51 -15.35
N LEU A 144 -9.83 3.24 -16.45
CA LEU A 144 -11.04 3.10 -17.27
C LEU A 144 -11.12 1.71 -17.91
N GLU A 145 -10.00 1.17 -18.40
CA GLU A 145 -9.94 -0.20 -18.92
C GLU A 145 -10.34 -1.22 -17.85
N TRP A 146 -9.80 -1.08 -16.63
CA TRP A 146 -10.15 -1.94 -15.50
C TRP A 146 -11.61 -1.79 -15.07
N LEU A 147 -12.13 -0.56 -15.05
CA LEU A 147 -13.52 -0.29 -14.71
C LEU A 147 -14.49 -0.88 -15.72
N ASN A 148 -14.18 -0.80 -17.02
CA ASN A 148 -14.97 -1.43 -18.08
C ASN A 148 -14.98 -2.96 -17.94
N HIS A 149 -13.87 -3.56 -17.53
CA HIS A 149 -13.81 -4.99 -17.25
C HIS A 149 -14.70 -5.39 -16.06
N LEU A 150 -14.72 -4.57 -14.99
CA LEU A 150 -15.64 -4.77 -13.88
C LEU A 150 -17.10 -4.64 -14.31
N ASP A 151 -17.44 -3.59 -15.06
CA ASP A 151 -18.79 -3.36 -15.55
C ASP A 151 -19.28 -4.54 -16.38
N TYR A 152 -18.47 -5.00 -17.34
CA TYR A 152 -18.74 -6.18 -18.15
C TYR A 152 -18.96 -7.45 -17.31
N TYR A 153 -18.14 -7.68 -16.28
CA TYR A 153 -18.29 -8.80 -15.36
C TYR A 153 -19.65 -8.79 -14.65
N PHE A 154 -20.08 -7.64 -14.14
CA PHE A 154 -21.36 -7.50 -13.45
C PHE A 154 -22.56 -7.51 -14.40
N CYS A 155 -22.41 -7.04 -15.64
CA CYS A 155 -23.47 -7.12 -16.66
C CYS A 155 -23.76 -8.54 -17.14
N ILE A 156 -22.80 -9.47 -17.04
CA ILE A 156 -22.96 -10.86 -17.50
C ILE A 156 -23.49 -11.80 -16.42
N LEU A 157 -23.30 -11.44 -15.15
CA LEU A 157 -23.73 -12.24 -14.01
C LEU A 157 -25.18 -11.95 -13.56
N ASN A 158 -25.81 -10.92 -14.13
CA ASN A 158 -27.25 -10.66 -14.03
C ASN A 158 -27.98 -11.16 -15.29
#